data_AF-A0AAE1TF37-F1
#
_entry.id   AF-A0AAE1TF37-F1
#
_cell.length_a   1.000
_cell.length_b   1.000
_cell.length_c   1.000
_cell.angle_alpha   90.00
_cell.angle_beta   90.00
_cell.angle_gamma   90.00
#
_symmetry.space_group_name_H-M   'P 1'
#
loop_
_entity.id
_entity.type
_entity.pdbx_description
1 polymer ?
#
loop_
_entity_poly.entity_id
_entity_poly.type
_entity_poly.pdbx_seq_one_letter_code
_entity_poly.pdbx_strand_id
1 'polypeptide(L)'
;MPVAELERHRACVNAIAWAPQSSRHICSTMDDSQALIWELPTVAGPNGIDPMSMYSTGSEINQLQWYAAQPDWIAIAFANKMQLLKV
;
A
#
# COMPACT_ATOMS: atom_id res chain seq x y z
N MET A 1 7.54 14.85 -15.82
CA MET A 1 8.73 14.14 -15.29
C MET A 1 8.27 13.29 -14.11
N PRO A 2 8.62 11.99 -14.03
CA PRO A 2 8.29 11.16 -12.87
C PRO A 2 9.00 11.69 -11.61
N VAL A 3 8.37 11.57 -10.43
CA VAL A 3 8.91 12.06 -9.14
C VAL A 3 9.60 10.97 -8.32
N ALA A 4 9.11 9.73 -8.41
CA ALA A 4 9.66 8.55 -7.73
C ALA A 4 9.11 7.27 -8.39
N GLU A 5 9.82 6.17 -8.20
CA GLU A 5 9.41 4.81 -8.58
C GLU A 5 9.58 3.88 -7.36
N LEU A 6 8.59 3.03 -7.09
CA LEU A 6 8.53 2.18 -5.89
C LEU A 6 8.69 0.71 -6.27
N GLU A 7 9.93 0.21 -6.22
CA GLU A 7 10.35 -1.04 -6.87
C GLU A 7 10.47 -2.24 -5.90
N ARG A 8 9.46 -2.49 -5.06
CA ARG A 8 9.47 -3.67 -4.16
C ARG A 8 8.35 -4.67 -4.42
N HIS A 9 7.49 -4.34 -5.37
CA HIS A 9 6.48 -5.27 -5.86
C HIS A 9 7.14 -6.37 -6.71
N ARG A 10 6.74 -7.63 -6.49
CA ARG A 10 7.22 -8.82 -7.20
C ARG A 10 6.29 -9.29 -8.33
N ALA A 11 5.14 -8.67 -8.44
CA ALA A 11 4.07 -8.92 -9.40
C ALA A 11 3.35 -7.59 -9.70
N CYS A 12 2.28 -7.65 -10.49
CA CYS A 12 1.52 -6.47 -10.90
C CYS A 12 0.87 -5.79 -9.69
N VAL A 13 0.96 -4.46 -9.66
CA VAL A 13 0.24 -3.62 -8.69
C VAL A 13 -1.18 -3.42 -9.17
N ASN A 14 -2.15 -3.78 -8.33
CA ASN A 14 -3.56 -3.75 -8.69
C ASN A 14 -4.29 -2.52 -8.17
N ALA A 15 -3.95 -2.08 -6.96
CA ALA A 15 -4.59 -0.95 -6.31
C ALA A 15 -3.60 -0.13 -5.49
N ILE A 16 -3.88 1.16 -5.37
CA ILE A 16 -3.14 2.10 -4.52
C ILE A 16 -4.12 2.99 -3.76
N ALA A 17 -3.75 3.41 -2.55
CA ALA A 17 -4.52 4.36 -1.76
C ALA A 17 -3.58 5.23 -0.90
N TRP A 18 -3.86 6.53 -0.85
CA TRP A 18 -3.17 7.47 0.03
C TRP A 18 -3.79 7.49 1.42
N ALA A 19 -2.96 7.71 2.43
CA ALA A 19 -3.42 7.97 3.78
C ALA A 19 -4.11 9.35 3.85
N PRO A 20 -5.33 9.46 4.37
CA PRO A 20 -6.06 10.73 4.47
C PRO A 20 -5.38 11.72 5.45
N GLN A 21 -4.67 11.21 6.46
CA GLN A 21 -3.98 11.99 7.49
C GLN A 21 -2.54 12.38 7.12
N SER A 22 -1.98 11.82 6.05
CA SER A 22 -0.57 12.01 5.73
C SER A 22 -0.33 12.08 4.22
N SER A 23 0.28 13.17 3.78
CA SER A 23 0.75 13.33 2.40
C SER A 23 2.00 12.51 2.08
N ARG A 24 2.47 11.67 3.00
CA ARG A 24 3.68 10.85 2.85
C ARG A 24 3.39 9.36 2.84
N HIS A 25 2.23 8.93 3.33
CA HIS A 25 1.91 7.51 3.40
C HIS A 25 1.03 7.09 2.23
N ILE A 26 1.46 6.04 1.56
CA ILE A 26 0.73 5.37 0.50
C ILE A 26 0.71 3.89 0.79
N CYS A 27 -0.39 3.22 0.47
CA CYS A 27 -0.49 1.77 0.47
C CYS A 27 -0.74 1.29 -0.95
N SER A 28 -0.17 0.16 -1.31
CA SER A 28 -0.30 -0.45 -2.63
C SER A 28 -0.44 -1.95 -2.50
N THR A 29 -1.25 -2.58 -3.35
CA THR A 29 -1.54 -4.02 -3.28
C THR A 29 -1.22 -4.73 -4.57
N MET A 30 -1.01 -6.04 -4.48
CA MET A 30 -0.38 -6.82 -5.52
C MET A 30 -1.02 -8.22 -5.71
N ASP A 31 -0.84 -8.79 -6.91
CA ASP A 31 -1.25 -10.16 -7.28
C ASP A 31 -0.58 -11.27 -6.44
N ASP A 32 0.59 -10.99 -5.88
CA ASP A 32 1.34 -11.92 -5.01
C ASP A 32 0.76 -12.01 -3.59
N SER A 33 -0.45 -11.49 -3.38
CA SER A 33 -1.15 -11.47 -2.08
C SER A 33 -0.47 -10.58 -1.03
N GLN A 34 0.24 -9.53 -1.45
CA GLN A 34 0.85 -8.57 -0.53
C GLN A 34 0.26 -7.16 -0.66
N ALA A 35 0.20 -6.46 0.47
CA ALA A 35 -0.01 -5.03 0.55
C ALA A 35 1.23 -4.38 1.20
N LEU A 36 1.81 -3.39 0.52
CA LEU A 36 2.97 -2.64 0.98
C LEU A 36 2.53 -1.25 1.42
N ILE A 37 2.94 -0.84 2.62
CA ILE A 37 2.81 0.52 3.12
C ILE A 37 4.15 1.23 2.97
N TRP A 38 4.12 2.39 2.36
CA TRP A 38 5.29 3.21 2.08
C TRP A 38 5.19 4.53 2.83
N GLU A 39 6.33 5.02 3.25
CA GLU A 39 6.52 6.42 3.63
C GLU A 39 7.45 7.08 2.63
N LEU A 40 6.95 8.11 1.96
CA LEU A 40 7.69 8.86 0.98
C LEU A 40 8.62 9.84 1.69
N PRO A 41 9.94 9.75 1.46
CA PRO A 41 10.87 10.72 1.99
C PRO A 41 10.69 12.06 1.26
N THR A 42 11.10 13.16 1.92
CA THR A 42 11.11 14.49 1.28
C THR A 42 12.03 14.52 0.04
N VAL A 43 13.07 13.68 0.03
CA VAL A 43 14.02 13.50 -1.09
C VAL A 43 14.31 12.00 -1.21
N ALA A 44 14.12 11.43 -2.40
CA ALA A 44 14.43 10.02 -2.65
C ALA A 44 15.96 9.81 -2.58
N GLY A 45 16.39 8.81 -1.81
CA GLY A 45 17.78 8.39 -1.74
C GLY A 45 18.20 7.58 -2.98
N PRO A 46 19.51 7.36 -3.19
CA PRO A 46 20.02 6.60 -4.33
C PRO A 46 19.59 5.12 -4.35
N ASN A 47 19.12 4.59 -3.22
CA ASN A 47 18.74 3.18 -3.05
C ASN A 47 17.25 2.89 -3.31
N GLY A 48 16.50 3.89 -3.80
CA GLY A 48 15.05 3.82 -3.91
C GLY A 48 14.35 4.01 -2.56
N ILE A 49 13.06 3.68 -2.52
CA ILE A 49 12.22 3.78 -1.32
C ILE A 49 11.81 2.36 -0.93
N ASP A 50 12.12 1.96 0.29
CA ASP A 50 11.67 0.68 0.85
C ASP A 50 10.31 0.86 1.55
N PRO A 51 9.42 -0.15 1.52
CA PRO A 51 8.18 -0.11 2.26
C PRO A 51 8.47 -0.13 3.77
N MET A 52 7.72 0.65 4.54
CA MET A 52 7.77 0.62 5.99
C MET A 52 7.21 -0.69 6.54
N SER A 53 6.19 -1.24 5.87
CA SER A 53 5.44 -2.40 6.36
C SER A 53 4.85 -3.19 5.21
N MET A 54 4.63 -4.48 5.46
CA MET A 54 4.06 -5.43 4.51
C MET A 54 3.00 -6.26 5.21
N TYR A 55 1.86 -6.43 4.56
CA TYR A 55 0.78 -7.30 4.98
C TYR A 55 0.55 -8.37 3.92
N SER A 56 0.40 -9.62 4.37
CA SER A 56 0.15 -10.75 3.47
C SER A 56 -1.25 -11.30 3.67
N THR A 57 -1.94 -11.55 2.57
CA THR A 57 -3.23 -12.24 2.50
C THR A 57 -3.04 -13.65 1.95
N GLY A 58 -4.12 -14.43 1.94
CA GLY A 58 -4.10 -15.78 1.34
C GLY A 58 -4.41 -15.82 -0.16
N SER A 59 -4.60 -14.66 -0.79
CA SER A 59 -4.96 -14.52 -2.21
C SER A 59 -4.72 -13.08 -2.66
N GLU A 60 -4.62 -12.88 -3.97
CA GLU A 60 -4.46 -11.58 -4.62
C GLU A 60 -5.44 -10.53 -4.10
N ILE A 61 -4.91 -9.33 -3.87
CA ILE A 61 -5.69 -8.22 -3.36
C ILE A 61 -6.14 -7.38 -4.56
N ASN A 62 -7.45 -7.34 -4.75
CA ASN A 62 -8.08 -6.69 -5.90
C ASN A 62 -8.53 -5.26 -5.59
N GLN A 63 -8.72 -4.94 -4.31
CA GLN A 63 -9.18 -3.62 -3.91
C GLN A 63 -8.60 -3.21 -2.56
N LEU A 64 -8.26 -1.93 -2.47
CA LEU A 64 -7.69 -1.26 -1.31
C LEU A 64 -8.41 0.07 -1.11
N GLN A 65 -8.83 0.37 0.11
CA GLN A 65 -9.37 1.68 0.49
C GLN A 65 -8.92 2.08 1.89
N TRP A 66 -8.42 3.31 2.01
CA TRP A 66 -8.18 3.92 3.31
C TRP A 66 -9.47 4.52 3.86
N TYR A 67 -9.77 4.29 5.14
CA TYR A 67 -10.98 4.86 5.72
C TYR A 67 -10.75 6.31 6.18
N ALA A 68 -11.41 7.27 5.52
CA ALA A 68 -11.23 8.70 5.79
C ALA A 68 -11.67 9.12 7.20
N ALA A 69 -12.69 8.48 7.78
CA ALA A 69 -13.20 8.83 9.10
C ALA A 69 -12.45 8.15 10.26
N GLN A 70 -11.69 7.08 9.98
CA GLN A 70 -10.75 6.49 10.94
C GLN A 70 -9.42 6.25 10.23
N PRO A 71 -8.53 7.27 10.22
CA PRO A 71 -7.30 7.27 9.43
C PRO A 71 -6.28 6.18 9.80
N ASP A 72 -6.48 5.45 10.89
CA ASP A 72 -5.63 4.33 11.26
C ASP A 72 -6.07 3.02 10.60
N TRP A 73 -7.13 3.03 9.78
CA TRP A 73 -7.75 1.83 9.23
C TRP A 73 -7.70 1.78 7.71
N ILE A 74 -7.36 0.59 7.20
CA ILE A 74 -7.39 0.27 5.78
C ILE A 74 -8.29 -0.95 5.57
N ALA A 75 -9.15 -0.90 4.56
CA ALA A 75 -9.91 -2.03 4.06
C ALA A 75 -9.21 -2.66 2.84
N ILE A 76 -9.05 -3.98 2.86
CA ILE A 76 -8.57 -4.76 1.71
C ILE A 76 -9.56 -5.87 1.36
N ALA A 77 -9.82 -6.04 0.06
CA ALA A 77 -10.66 -7.11 -0.46
C ALA A 77 -9.81 -8.10 -1.27
N PHE A 78 -9.94 -9.38 -0.94
CA PHE A 78 -9.19 -10.48 -1.54
C PHE A 78 -10.03 -11.76 -1.52
N ALA A 79 -9.91 -12.59 -2.56
CA ALA A 79 -10.78 -13.75 -2.77
C ALA A 79 -12.26 -13.45 -2.50
N ASN A 80 -12.90 -14.15 -1.55
CA ASN A 80 -14.28 -13.95 -1.11
C ASN A 80 -14.38 -13.26 0.27
N LYS A 81 -13.34 -12.52 0.67
CA LYS A 81 -13.23 -11.90 2.01
C LYS A 81 -12.83 -10.43 1.92
N MET A 82 -13.12 -9.72 3.00
CA MET A 82 -12.60 -8.38 3.25
C MET A 82 -12.02 -8.35 4.66
N GLN A 83 -10.89 -7.66 4.83
CA GLN A 83 -10.28 -7.41 6.14
C GLN A 83 -10.09 -5.91 6.37
N LEU A 84 -10.25 -5.51 7.62
CA LEU A 84 -9.84 -4.20 8.12
C LEU A 84 -8.50 -4.38 8.83
N LEU A 85 -7.51 -3.61 8.42
CA LEU A 85 -6.18 -3.58 9.02
C LEU A 85 -6.01 -2.27 9.77
N LYS A 86 -5.45 -2.35 10.98
CA LYS A 86 -4.98 -1.18 11.70
C LYS A 86 -3.53 -0.90 11.30
N VAL A 87 -3.23 0.35 10.94
CA VAL A 87 -1.94 0.83 10.43
C VAL A 87 -1.42 2.00 11.24
#